data_AF-L8Y036-F1
#
_entry.id   AF-L8Y036-F1
#
_cell.length_a   1.000
_cell.length_b   1.000
_cell.length_c   1.000
_cell.angle_alpha   90.00
_cell.angle_beta   90.00
_cell.angle_gamma   90.00
#
_symmetry.space_group_name_H-M   'P 1'
#
loop_
_entity.id
_entity.type
_entity.pdbx_description
1 polymer ?
#
loop_
_entity_poly.entity_id
_entity_poly.type
_entity_poly.pdbx_seq_one_letter_code
_entity_poly.pdbx_strand_id
1 'polypeptide(L)' 'MKTNLVTRGGFEILQKELRFLWSQERPEITQKVAWAASLGDRSENAD' A
#
# COMPACT_ATOMS: atom_id res chain seq x y z
N MET A 1 -7.81 25.15 9.57
CA MET A 1 -6.65 24.25 9.40
C MET A 1 -6.66 23.28 10.58
N LYS A 2 -6.58 21.96 10.37
CA LYS A 2 -6.45 21.02 11.50
C LYS A 2 -5.03 21.12 12.06
N THR A 3 -4.90 21.06 13.38
CA THR A 3 -3.60 21.10 14.05
C THR A 3 -2.87 19.77 13.86
N ASN A 4 -1.61 19.81 13.45
CA ASN A 4 -0.77 18.64 13.23
C ASN A 4 -0.18 18.09 14.55
N LEU A 5 -1.03 17.85 15.54
CA LEU A 5 -0.63 17.25 16.81
C LEU A 5 -1.11 15.81 16.85
N VAL A 6 -0.19 14.90 17.17
CA VAL A 6 -0.47 13.49 17.37
C VAL A 6 0.08 13.07 18.72
N THR A 7 -0.59 12.12 19.38
CA THR A 7 -0.03 11.50 20.59
C THR A 7 1.12 10.57 20.21
N ARG A 8 2.04 10.30 21.15
CA ARG A 8 3.14 9.35 20.91
C ARG A 8 2.64 7.98 20.44
N GLY A 9 1.61 7.44 21.10
CA GLY A 9 1.01 6.16 20.72
C GLY A 9 0.38 6.20 19.33
N GLY A 10 -0.29 7.30 18.97
CA GLY A 10 -0.84 7.48 17.61
C GLY A 10 0.27 7.50 16.55
N PHE A 11 1.40 8.15 16.83
CA PHE A 11 2.56 8.14 15.94
C PHE A 11 3.14 6.73 15.76
N GLU A 12 3.27 5.96 16.84
CA GLU A 12 3.79 4.58 16.77
C GLU A 12 2.90 3.65 15.94
N ILE A 13 1.58 3.80 16.06
CA ILE A 13 0.61 3.06 15.24
C ILE A 13 0.80 3.41 13.76
N LEU A 14 0.79 4.72 13.42
CA LEU A 14 0.97 5.16 12.04
C LEU A 14 2.32 4.71 11.46
N GLN A 15 3.38 4.73 12.27
CA GLN A 15 4.70 4.28 11.84
C GLN A 15 4.73 2.77 11.60
N LYS A 16 4.04 1.99 12.44
CA LYS A 16 3.92 0.53 12.26
C LYS A 16 3.11 0.20 11.01
N GLU A 17 1.98 0.88 10.81
CA GLU A 17 1.15 0.74 9.62
C GLU A 17 1.92 1.09 8.35
N LEU A 18 2.63 2.22 8.33
CA LEU A 18 3.47 2.62 7.20
C LEU A 18 4.52 1.55 6.88
N ARG A 19 5.19 1.00 7.88
CA ARG A 19 6.17 -0.09 7.68
C ARG A 19 5.53 -1.34 7.10
N PHE A 20 4.35 -1.72 7.58
CA PHE A 20 3.62 -2.88 7.07
C PHE A 20 3.23 -2.68 5.60
N LEU A 21 2.58 -1.56 5.28
CA LEU A 21 2.16 -1.22 3.92
C LEU A 21 3.35 -1.21 2.95
N TRP A 22 4.48 -0.65 3.37
CA TRP A 22 5.66 -0.55 2.51
C TRP A 22 6.39 -1.88 2.32
N SER A 23 6.55 -2.65 3.39
CA SER A 23 7.43 -3.83 3.39
C SER A 23 6.71 -5.11 2.98
N GLN A 24 5.37 -5.17 3.13
CA GLN A 24 4.58 -6.36 2.86
C GLN A 24 3.58 -6.13 1.72
N GLU A 25 2.63 -5.21 1.90
CA GLU A 25 1.53 -5.03 0.93
C GLU A 25 2.01 -4.50 -0.43
N ARG A 26 2.88 -3.49 -0.44
CA ARG A 26 3.30 -2.86 -1.69
C ARG A 26 4.05 -3.83 -2.62
N PRO A 27 5.01 -4.66 -2.15
CA PRO A 27 5.62 -5.71 -2.98
C PRO A 27 4.60 -6.70 -3.55
N GLU A 28 3.60 -7.11 -2.76
CA GLU A 28 2.57 -8.05 -3.21
C GLU A 28 1.70 -7.44 -4.31
N ILE A 29 1.18 -6.23 -4.09
CA ILE A 29 0.34 -5.52 -5.06
C ILE A 29 1.12 -5.28 -6.35
N THR A 30 2.38 -4.86 -6.25
CA THR A 30 3.22 -4.58 -7.42
C THR A 30 3.46 -5.85 -8.26
N GLN A 31 3.64 -7.00 -7.62
CA GLN A 31 3.77 -8.28 -8.31
C GLN A 31 2.49 -8.67 -9.04
N LYS A 32 1.32 -8.54 -8.39
CA LYS A 32 0.02 -8.83 -9.02
C LYS A 32 -0.21 -7.93 -10.24
N VAL A 33 0.03 -6.63 -10.11
CA VAL A 33 -0.11 -5.67 -11.21
C VAL A 33 0.87 -5.98 -12.35
N ALA A 34 2.13 -6.32 -12.03
CA ALA A 34 3.11 -6.70 -13.05
C ALA A 34 2.70 -7.98 -13.79
N TRP A 35 2.15 -8.96 -13.08
CA TRP A 35 1.64 -10.20 -13.67
C TRP A 35 0.41 -9.93 -14.56
N ALA A 36 -0.59 -9.20 -14.07
CA ALA A 36 -1.76 -8.82 -14.87
C ALA A 36 -1.34 -8.03 -16.14
N ALA A 37 -0.34 -7.15 -16.02
CA ALA A 37 0.20 -6.44 -17.18
C ALA A 37 0.94 -7.34 -18.18
N SER A 38 1.45 -8.50 -17.75
CA SER A 38 2.10 -9.49 -18.62
C SER A 38 1.12 -10.39 -19.38
N LEU A 39 -0.13 -10.48 -18.91
CA LEU A 39 -1.13 -11.42 -19.44
C LEU A 39 -1.96 -10.92 -20.62
N GLY A 40 -1.89 -9.63 -20.97
CA GLY A 40 -2.61 -9.10 -22.13
C GLY A 40 -3.31 -7.77 -21.85
N ASP A 41 -4.35 -7.48 -22.63
CA ASP A 41 -5.01 -6.19 -22.62
C ASP A 41 -5.68 -5.89 -21.26
N ARG A 42 -5.47 -4.65 -20.79
CA ARG A 42 -5.84 -4.19 -19.44
C ARG A 42 -7.35 -4.00 -19.27
N SER A 43 -8.12 -4.18 -20.33
CA SER A 43 -9.58 -4.10 -20.32
C SER A 43 -10.28 -5.40 -19.95
N GLU A 44 -9.61 -6.57 -20.06
CA GLU A 44 -10.21 -7.87 -19.76
C GLU A 44 -9.71 -8.50 -18.45
N ASN A 45 -8.58 -8.03 -17.90
CA ASN A 45 -8.12 -8.48 -16.59
C ASN A 45 -8.93 -7.78 -15.49
N ALA A 46 -9.82 -8.54 -14.84
CA ALA A 46 -10.67 -8.08 -13.75
C ALA A 46 -10.00 -8.21 -12.34
N ASP A 47 -8.73 -8.60 -12.30
CA ASP A 47 -7.90 -8.81 -11.10
C ASP A 47 -7.00 -7.60 -10.76
#